data_AF-A0A942CEP3-F1
#
_entry.id   AF-A0A942CEP3-F1
#
_cell.length_a   1.000
_cell.length_b   1.000
_cell.length_c   1.000
_cell.angle_alpha   90.00
_cell.angle_beta   90.00
_cell.angle_gamma   90.00
#
_symmetry.space_group_name_H-M   'P 1'
#
loop_
_entity.id
_entity.type
_entity.pdbx_description
1 polymer ?
#
loop_
_entity_poly.entity_id
_entity_poly.type
_entity_poly.pdbx_seq_one_letter_code
_entity_poly.pdbx_strand_id
1 'polypeptide(L)'
;METPHGPIPATSSASESAQEKPGFRTKTIATRITPDELREVEAAAEKSGKTLAVWLRELALKAARERPADPTELLLSEISALRFMLLNLFHAAASAKTEGTYLRPESVIKIRDTAEGRKLADARKLLAAFLAGEDETGGQK
;
A
#
# COMPACT_ATOMS: atom_id res chain seq x y z
N MET A 1 61.10 11.56 -9.87
CA MET A 1 60.68 12.76 -10.63
C MET A 1 59.74 12.29 -11.72
N GLU A 2 58.52 11.91 -11.31
CA GLU A 2 57.30 12.74 -11.35
C GLU A 2 56.71 12.83 -12.77
N THR A 3 55.66 12.05 -13.01
CA THR A 3 54.70 12.30 -14.11
C THR A 3 53.33 12.55 -13.48
N PRO A 4 52.54 13.53 -13.97
CA PRO A 4 51.41 14.06 -13.20
C PRO A 4 50.14 13.25 -13.43
N HIS A 5 49.40 12.99 -12.35
CA HIS A 5 48.03 12.48 -12.40
C HIS A 5 47.05 13.61 -12.76
N GLY A 6 46.50 13.57 -13.98
CA GLY A 6 45.28 14.29 -14.33
C GLY A 6 44.04 13.42 -14.03
N PRO A 7 42.93 14.00 -13.54
CA PRO A 7 41.71 13.23 -13.26
C PRO A 7 40.95 12.94 -14.55
N ILE A 8 40.57 11.69 -14.78
CA ILE A 8 39.63 11.31 -15.85
C ILE A 8 38.21 11.57 -15.31
N PRO A 9 37.41 12.47 -15.91
CA PRO A 9 36.01 12.61 -15.53
C PRO A 9 35.21 11.46 -16.18
N ALA A 10 34.54 10.65 -15.35
CA ALA A 10 33.58 9.66 -15.81
C ALA A 10 32.26 10.35 -16.21
N THR A 11 32.14 10.75 -17.47
CA THR A 11 30.85 11.13 -18.06
C THR A 11 30.09 9.86 -18.46
N SER A 12 29.23 9.36 -17.56
CA SER A 12 28.26 8.30 -17.88
C SER A 12 27.08 8.91 -18.63
N SER A 13 27.25 9.15 -19.92
CA SER A 13 26.16 9.43 -20.85
C SER A 13 25.52 8.11 -21.29
N ALA A 14 24.60 7.57 -20.50
CA ALA A 14 23.75 6.47 -20.96
C ALA A 14 22.55 7.06 -21.71
N SER A 15 22.62 7.00 -23.04
CA SER A 15 21.56 7.40 -23.96
C SER A 15 20.25 6.68 -23.67
N GLU A 16 19.22 7.48 -23.49
CA GLU A 16 17.83 7.10 -23.34
C GLU A 16 17.26 6.72 -24.73
N SER A 17 17.46 5.47 -25.17
CA SER A 17 16.73 4.88 -26.30
C SER A 17 16.96 3.37 -26.40
N ALA A 18 16.52 2.63 -25.38
CA ALA A 18 16.28 1.19 -25.51
C ALA A 18 14.79 0.96 -25.29
N GLN A 19 14.06 0.89 -26.40
CA GLN A 19 12.64 0.60 -26.44
C GLN A 19 12.35 -0.67 -25.62
N GLU A 20 11.63 -0.51 -24.51
CA GLU A 20 11.35 -1.58 -23.55
C GLU A 20 10.49 -2.66 -24.22
N LYS A 21 11.11 -3.78 -24.59
CA LYS A 21 10.38 -4.96 -25.06
C LYS A 21 9.59 -5.54 -23.87
N PRO A 22 8.25 -5.63 -23.94
CA PRO A 22 7.45 -6.20 -22.86
C PRO A 22 7.94 -7.62 -22.53
N GLY A 23 8.29 -7.85 -21.26
CA GLY A 23 8.65 -9.17 -20.74
C GLY A 23 10.15 -9.40 -20.47
N PHE A 24 11.06 -8.57 -20.98
CA PHE A 24 12.49 -8.70 -20.66
C PHE A 24 12.86 -7.95 -19.38
N ARG A 25 13.55 -8.65 -18.47
CA ARG A 25 14.07 -8.08 -17.22
C ARG A 25 15.41 -7.41 -17.52
N THR A 26 15.38 -6.12 -17.85
CA THR A 26 16.57 -5.36 -18.31
C THR A 26 17.18 -4.45 -17.25
N LYS A 27 16.59 -4.37 -16.05
CA LYS A 27 17.04 -3.52 -14.95
C LYS A 27 17.51 -4.36 -13.77
N THR A 28 18.56 -3.89 -13.09
CA THR A 28 19.16 -4.53 -11.92
C THR A 28 19.00 -3.64 -10.69
N ILE A 29 18.54 -4.23 -9.59
CA ILE A 29 18.55 -3.62 -8.26
C ILE A 29 19.64 -4.33 -7.45
N ALA A 30 20.54 -3.59 -6.82
CA ALA A 30 21.63 -4.15 -6.03
C ALA A 30 21.83 -3.33 -4.75
N THR A 31 22.15 -4.02 -3.66
CA THR A 31 22.54 -3.43 -2.37
C THR A 31 23.66 -4.28 -1.76
N ARG A 32 24.53 -3.66 -0.95
CA ARG A 32 25.55 -4.39 -0.20
C ARG A 32 24.94 -4.95 1.08
N ILE A 33 25.28 -6.19 1.40
CA ILE A 33 24.92 -6.87 2.64
C ILE A 33 26.14 -7.60 3.20
N THR A 34 26.12 -7.84 4.49
CA THR A 34 27.13 -8.62 5.20
C THR A 34 27.02 -10.12 4.86
N PRO A 35 28.07 -10.91 5.11
CA PRO A 35 28.00 -12.37 4.94
C PRO A 35 26.94 -13.05 5.83
N ASP A 36 26.65 -12.47 7.00
CA ASP A 36 25.64 -13.00 7.91
C ASP A 36 24.22 -12.76 7.36
N GLU A 37 23.94 -11.54 6.90
CA GLU A 37 22.68 -11.22 6.21
C GLU A 37 22.49 -12.07 4.96
N LEU A 38 23.55 -12.34 4.17
CA LEU A 38 23.45 -13.20 3.00
C LEU A 38 22.98 -14.62 3.38
N ARG A 39 23.56 -15.21 4.45
CA ARG A 39 23.17 -16.54 4.92
C ARG A 39 21.71 -16.60 5.39
N GLU A 40 21.23 -15.56 6.06
CA GLU A 40 19.82 -15.47 6.48
C GLU A 40 18.87 -15.43 5.28
N VAL A 41 19.20 -14.64 4.25
CA VAL A 41 18.40 -14.50 3.04
C VAL A 41 18.40 -15.81 2.23
N GLU A 42 19.54 -16.49 2.12
CA GLU A 42 19.66 -17.80 1.46
C GLU A 42 18.82 -18.87 2.16
N ALA A 43 18.91 -18.96 3.49
CA ALA A 43 18.12 -19.90 4.28
C ALA A 43 16.60 -19.64 4.12
N ALA A 44 16.18 -18.37 4.05
CA ALA A 44 14.78 -18.01 3.83
C ALA A 44 14.28 -18.40 2.43
N ALA A 45 15.12 -18.24 1.40
CA ALA A 45 14.82 -18.66 0.04
C ALA A 45 14.72 -20.20 -0.06
N GLU A 46 15.65 -20.92 0.57
CA GLU A 46 15.65 -22.39 0.64
C GLU A 46 14.41 -22.92 1.35
N LYS A 47 14.06 -22.35 2.51
CA LYS A 47 12.82 -22.69 3.26
C LYS A 47 11.56 -22.48 2.42
N SER A 48 11.62 -21.56 1.45
CA SER A 48 10.52 -21.26 0.52
C SER A 48 10.55 -22.11 -0.76
N GLY A 49 11.53 -23.01 -0.92
CA GLY A 49 11.71 -23.85 -2.10
C GLY A 49 12.07 -23.07 -3.37
N LYS A 50 12.65 -21.87 -3.24
CA LYS A 50 12.91 -20.94 -4.34
C LYS A 50 14.39 -20.64 -4.45
N THR A 51 14.83 -20.30 -5.67
CA THR A 51 16.16 -19.71 -5.85
C THR A 51 16.19 -18.32 -5.24
N LEU A 52 17.37 -17.89 -4.76
CA LEU A 52 17.58 -16.58 -4.16
C LEU A 52 17.02 -15.43 -5.02
N ALA A 53 17.28 -15.45 -6.33
CA ALA A 53 16.82 -14.42 -7.26
C ALA A 53 15.30 -14.39 -7.45
N VAL A 54 14.64 -15.56 -7.48
CA VAL A 54 13.16 -15.65 -7.56
C VAL A 54 12.55 -15.15 -6.26
N TRP A 55 13.08 -15.60 -5.13
CA TRP A 55 12.61 -15.22 -3.80
C TRP A 55 12.73 -13.72 -3.56
N LEU A 56 13.90 -13.12 -3.82
CA LEU A 56 14.12 -11.68 -3.65
C LEU A 56 13.22 -10.84 -4.57
N ARG A 57 13.05 -11.26 -5.82
CA ARG A 57 12.16 -10.56 -6.76
C ARG A 57 10.72 -10.57 -6.25
N GLU A 58 10.22 -11.72 -5.83
CA GLU A 58 8.87 -11.84 -5.31
C GLU A 58 8.71 -11.05 -4.02
N LEU A 59 9.68 -11.09 -3.12
CA LEU A 59 9.67 -10.31 -1.88
C LEU A 59 9.62 -8.81 -2.18
N ALA A 60 10.48 -8.31 -3.05
CA ALA A 60 10.54 -6.88 -3.40
C ALA A 60 9.25 -6.43 -4.11
N LEU A 61 8.73 -7.23 -5.05
CA LEU A 61 7.47 -6.92 -5.73
C LEU A 61 6.28 -7.02 -4.78
N LYS A 62 6.30 -7.97 -3.85
CA LYS A 62 5.28 -8.11 -2.80
C LYS A 62 5.30 -6.87 -1.92
N ALA A 63 6.45 -6.48 -1.37
CA ALA A 63 6.58 -5.27 -0.57
C ALA A 63 6.23 -3.97 -1.33
N ALA A 64 6.49 -3.91 -2.64
CA ALA A 64 6.13 -2.75 -3.46
C ALA A 64 4.63 -2.69 -3.82
N ARG A 65 3.94 -3.84 -3.87
CA ARG A 65 2.51 -3.94 -4.25
C ARG A 65 1.59 -3.99 -3.03
N GLU A 66 1.99 -4.75 -2.03
CA GLU A 66 1.37 -4.76 -0.72
C GLU A 66 1.81 -3.48 -0.03
N ARG A 67 0.93 -2.49 -0.03
CA ARG A 67 0.95 -1.53 1.07
C ARG A 67 0.90 -2.39 2.34
N PRO A 68 1.81 -2.21 3.32
CA PRO A 68 1.70 -2.91 4.59
C PRO A 68 0.25 -2.83 5.02
N ALA A 69 -0.35 -3.95 5.43
CA ALA A 69 -1.71 -3.94 5.97
C ALA A 69 -1.68 -2.96 7.14
N ASP A 70 -2.07 -1.72 6.87
CA ASP A 70 -1.90 -0.63 7.82
C ASP A 70 -2.94 -0.90 8.91
N PRO A 71 -2.53 -1.24 10.14
CA PRO A 71 -3.47 -1.50 11.21
C PRO A 71 -4.41 -0.30 11.42
N THR A 72 -3.94 0.91 11.09
CA THR A 72 -4.72 2.14 11.09
C THR A 72 -5.76 2.16 9.98
N GLU A 73 -5.42 1.77 8.75
CA GLU A 73 -6.37 1.65 7.64
C GLU A 73 -7.46 0.62 7.95
N LEU A 74 -7.07 -0.54 8.51
CA LEU A 74 -8.02 -1.57 8.95
C LEU A 74 -8.97 -1.01 10.01
N LEU A 75 -8.43 -0.44 11.09
CA LEU A 75 -9.24 0.11 12.19
C LEU A 75 -10.16 1.23 11.71
N LEU A 76 -9.64 2.14 10.89
CA LEU A 76 -10.41 3.24 10.32
C LEU A 76 -11.54 2.72 9.41
N SER A 77 -11.30 1.63 8.67
CA SER A 77 -12.34 1.01 7.85
C SER A 77 -13.46 0.44 8.71
N GLU A 78 -13.14 -0.27 9.80
CA GLU A 78 -14.14 -0.81 10.71
C GLU A 78 -14.92 0.30 11.44
N ILE A 79 -14.24 1.36 11.90
CA ILE A 79 -14.89 2.52 12.53
C ILE A 79 -15.80 3.25 11.52
N SER A 80 -15.36 3.40 10.27
CA SER A 80 -16.15 4.05 9.22
C SER A 80 -17.39 3.23 8.87
N ALA A 81 -17.25 1.90 8.77
CA ALA A 81 -18.37 0.99 8.56
C ALA A 81 -19.37 1.05 9.71
N LEU A 82 -18.88 1.03 10.96
CA LEU A 82 -19.71 1.14 12.16
C LEU A 82 -20.47 2.48 12.18
N ARG A 83 -19.79 3.59 11.91
CA ARG A 83 -20.42 4.93 11.81
C ARG A 83 -21.53 4.94 10.77
N PHE A 84 -21.29 4.36 9.59
CA PHE A 84 -22.30 4.26 8.54
C PHE A 84 -23.48 3.40 8.98
N MET A 85 -23.24 2.22 9.53
CA MET A 85 -24.31 1.32 10.00
C MET A 85 -25.17 1.99 11.06
N LEU A 86 -24.56 2.62 12.08
CA LEU A 86 -25.31 3.30 13.14
C LEU A 86 -26.20 4.41 12.58
N LEU A 87 -25.65 5.31 11.76
CA LEU A 87 -26.43 6.41 11.18
C LEU A 87 -27.61 5.90 10.34
N ASN A 88 -27.38 4.88 9.50
CA ASN A 88 -28.42 4.36 8.63
C ASN A 88 -29.44 3.49 9.37
N LEU A 89 -29.04 2.77 10.41
CA LEU A 89 -29.97 2.01 11.26
C LEU A 89 -30.87 2.96 12.06
N PHE A 90 -30.31 4.01 12.68
CA PHE A 90 -31.12 5.02 13.38
C PHE A 90 -32.06 5.75 12.44
N HIS A 91 -31.57 6.14 11.26
CA HIS A 91 -32.41 6.75 10.23
C HIS A 91 -33.54 5.81 9.80
N ALA A 92 -33.24 4.57 9.42
CA ALA A 92 -34.24 3.60 8.98
C ALA A 92 -35.27 3.27 10.07
N ALA A 93 -34.84 3.15 11.33
CA ALA A 93 -35.72 2.94 12.46
C ALA A 93 -36.65 4.14 12.71
N ALA A 94 -36.11 5.36 12.62
CA ALA A 94 -36.90 6.58 12.77
C ALA A 94 -37.93 6.72 11.63
N SER A 95 -37.53 6.45 10.38
CA SER A 95 -38.44 6.46 9.23
C SER A 95 -39.56 5.43 9.38
N ALA A 96 -39.21 4.18 9.75
CA ALA A 96 -40.20 3.13 9.97
C ALA A 96 -41.24 3.54 11.03
N LYS A 97 -40.78 4.13 12.14
CA LYS A 97 -41.65 4.63 13.20
C LYS A 97 -42.62 5.69 12.71
N THR A 98 -42.15 6.65 11.89
CA THR A 98 -43.01 7.70 11.31
C THR A 98 -44.06 7.13 10.35
N GLU A 99 -43.69 6.08 9.61
CA GLU A 99 -44.59 5.38 8.68
C GLU A 99 -45.53 4.39 9.39
N GLY A 100 -45.44 4.24 10.71
CA GLY A 100 -46.21 3.25 11.47
C GLY A 100 -45.79 1.80 11.16
N THR A 101 -44.59 1.60 10.63
CA THR A 101 -44.01 0.30 10.30
C THR A 101 -42.85 -0.05 11.23
N TYR A 102 -42.26 -1.23 11.03
CA TYR A 102 -41.12 -1.70 11.79
C TYR A 102 -39.88 -1.79 10.91
N LEU A 103 -38.70 -1.66 11.52
CA LEU A 103 -37.43 -1.88 10.84
C LEU A 103 -37.37 -3.33 10.34
N ARG A 104 -37.31 -3.50 9.02
CA ARG A 104 -37.29 -4.81 8.37
C ARG A 104 -35.90 -5.47 8.48
N PRO A 105 -35.81 -6.80 8.73
CA PRO A 105 -34.54 -7.51 8.77
C PRO A 105 -33.71 -7.36 7.49
N GLU A 106 -34.37 -7.32 6.32
CA GLU A 106 -33.73 -7.16 5.02
C GLU A 106 -33.04 -5.80 4.90
N SER A 107 -33.61 -4.76 5.51
CA SER A 107 -32.99 -3.44 5.57
C SER A 107 -31.71 -3.45 6.40
N VAL A 108 -31.69 -4.18 7.52
CA VAL A 108 -30.49 -4.32 8.37
C VAL A 108 -29.36 -5.00 7.60
N ILE A 109 -29.65 -6.10 6.92
CA ILE A 109 -28.67 -6.83 6.10
C ILE A 109 -28.15 -5.94 4.97
N LYS A 110 -29.05 -5.24 4.26
CA LYS A 110 -28.65 -4.31 3.19
C LYS A 110 -27.74 -3.18 3.69
N ILE A 111 -28.04 -2.61 4.87
CA ILE A 111 -27.21 -1.57 5.47
C ILE A 111 -25.81 -2.12 5.80
N ARG A 112 -25.72 -3.32 6.39
CA ARG A 112 -24.45 -3.99 6.67
C ARG A 112 -23.64 -4.21 5.38
N ASP A 113 -24.25 -4.84 4.38
CA ASP A 113 -23.54 -5.19 3.13
C ASP A 113 -23.05 -3.93 2.41
N THR A 114 -23.87 -2.86 2.44
CA THR A 114 -23.47 -1.55 1.92
C THR A 114 -22.28 -0.98 2.69
N ALA A 115 -22.27 -1.08 4.02
CA ALA A 115 -21.18 -0.62 4.87
C ALA A 115 -19.88 -1.40 4.59
N GLU A 116 -19.97 -2.73 4.49
CA GLU A 116 -18.83 -3.60 4.21
C GLU A 116 -18.24 -3.35 2.83
N GLY A 117 -19.09 -3.15 1.81
CA GLY A 117 -18.64 -2.88 0.44
C GLY A 117 -17.87 -1.56 0.28
N ARG A 118 -18.09 -0.59 1.18
CA ARG A 118 -17.49 0.75 1.09
C ARG A 118 -16.38 1.04 2.08
N LYS A 119 -16.26 0.27 3.17
CA LYS A 119 -15.43 0.59 4.33
C LYS A 119 -13.96 0.91 4.01
N LEU A 120 -13.38 0.13 3.10
CA LEU A 120 -11.98 0.28 2.68
C LEU A 120 -11.77 1.55 1.85
N ALA A 121 -12.69 1.83 0.92
CA ALA A 121 -12.62 3.04 0.09
C ALA A 121 -12.80 4.31 0.93
N ASP A 122 -13.72 4.29 1.90
CA ASP A 122 -13.93 5.43 2.82
C ASP A 122 -12.70 5.66 3.71
N ALA A 123 -12.11 4.60 4.29
CA ALA A 123 -10.91 4.72 5.11
C ALA A 123 -9.74 5.34 4.32
N ARG A 124 -9.51 4.87 3.10
CA ARG A 124 -8.47 5.42 2.22
C ARG A 124 -8.71 6.88 1.88
N LYS A 125 -9.96 7.25 1.61
CA LYS A 125 -10.34 8.63 1.33
C LYS A 125 -10.07 9.53 2.54
N LEU A 126 -10.40 9.07 3.75
CA LEU A 126 -10.16 9.81 4.99
C LEU A 126 -8.67 9.97 5.28
N LEU A 127 -7.87 8.90 5.13
CA LEU A 127 -6.41 8.96 5.29
C LEU A 127 -5.78 9.91 4.28
N ALA A 128 -6.16 9.82 3.00
CA ALA A 128 -5.65 10.71 1.96
C ALA A 128 -5.97 12.19 2.25
N ALA A 129 -7.19 12.48 2.70
CA ALA A 129 -7.60 13.84 3.07
C ALA A 129 -6.84 14.36 4.30
N PHE A 130 -6.58 13.50 5.28
CA PHE A 130 -5.82 13.86 6.47
C PHE A 130 -4.36 14.21 6.12
N LEU A 131 -3.68 13.33 5.36
CA LEU A 131 -2.29 13.53 4.94
C LEU A 131 -2.14 14.78 4.06
N ALA A 132 -3.08 15.03 3.14
CA ALA A 132 -3.07 16.23 2.32
C ALA A 132 -3.22 17.53 3.16
N GLY A 133 -3.95 17.47 4.28
CA GLY A 133 -4.08 18.60 5.21
C GLY A 133 -2.82 18.86 6.05
N GLU A 134 -2.01 17.84 6.33
CA GLU A 134 -0.73 18.00 7.04
C GLU A 134 0.29 18.77 6.18
N ASP A 135 0.30 18.53 4.86
CA ASP A 135 1.23 19.19 3.92
C ASP A 135 0.96 20.70 3.78
N GLU A 136 -0.31 21.13 3.83
CA GLU A 136 -0.67 22.56 3.75
C GLU A 136 -0.32 23.35 5.02
N THR A 137 -0.26 22.68 6.17
CA THR A 137 0.00 23.32 7.46
C THR A 137 1.51 23.45 7.76
N GLY A 138 2.36 22.67 7.08
CA GLY A 138 3.82 22.66 7.25
C GLY A 138 4.59 23.73 6.48
N GLY A 139 3.95 24.42 5.53
CA GLY A 139 4.58 25.42 4.64
C GLY A 139 4.64 26.86 5.17
N GLN A 140 4.12 27.12 6.37
CA GLN A 140 4.19 28.44 7.03
C GLN A 140 5.13 28.37 8.25
N LYS A 141 6.44 28.39 8.01
CA LYS A 141 7.44 28.78 9.02
C LYS A 141 8.54 29.62 8.38
#